data_AF-A0A920JVU7-F1
#
_entry.id   AF-A0A920JVU7-F1
#
_cell.length_a   1.000
_cell.length_b   1.000
_cell.length_c   1.000
_cell.angle_alpha   90.00
_cell.angle_beta   90.00
_cell.angle_gamma   90.00
#
_symmetry.space_group_name_H-M   'P 1'
#
loop_
_entity.id
_entity.type
_entity.pdbx_description
1 polymer ?
#
loop_
_entity_poly.entity_id
_entity_poly.type
_entity_poly.pdbx_seq_one_letter_code
_entity_poly.pdbx_strand_id
1 'polypeptide(L)'
;MILAETVSSIKEAEVIQAVFCGVNQPLWISFSLKDEINTEEPLLRSGEVLEHAISSLTAKNIEAVLINCNQPEVMESALRVAKKTLPRNKELGVYANAFQPTYNEKKANSGHSELRDDLSPREYFNYAELWKSLGATIIGGCCGVGVQHIAELKELKGFMVLQKKVTRD
;
A
#
# COMPACT_ATOMS: atom_id res chain seq x y z
N MET A 1 12.94 4.09 10.90
CA MET A 1 12.24 3.20 9.97
C MET A 1 12.41 3.78 8.57
N ILE A 2 12.64 2.90 7.60
CA ILE A 2 12.72 3.23 6.18
C ILE A 2 11.50 2.62 5.51
N LEU A 3 10.75 3.43 4.77
CA LEU A 3 9.62 2.95 3.95
C LEU A 3 10.02 3.08 2.49
N ALA A 4 10.23 1.95 1.83
CA ALA A 4 10.36 1.89 0.39
C ALA A 4 8.96 1.75 -0.22
N GLU A 5 8.40 2.86 -0.67
CA GLU A 5 7.03 2.89 -1.20
C GLU A 5 6.95 2.80 -2.72
N THR A 6 5.81 2.29 -3.22
CA THR A 6 5.51 2.19 -4.65
C THR A 6 6.54 1.35 -5.42
N VAL A 7 7.07 0.31 -4.77
CA VAL A 7 7.99 -0.64 -5.39
C VAL A 7 7.23 -1.45 -6.43
N SER A 8 7.73 -1.45 -7.66
CA SER A 8 6.96 -1.88 -8.84
C SER A 8 7.51 -3.14 -9.50
N SER A 9 8.63 -3.69 -9.00
CA SER A 9 9.20 -4.97 -9.46
C SER A 9 9.88 -5.75 -8.35
N ILE A 10 10.05 -7.06 -8.54
CA ILE A 10 10.84 -7.91 -7.64
C ILE A 10 12.30 -7.42 -7.62
N LYS A 11 12.83 -7.04 -8.79
CA LYS A 11 14.22 -6.58 -8.89
C LYS A 11 14.48 -5.33 -8.05
N GLU A 12 13.56 -4.38 -8.03
CA GLU A 12 13.66 -3.21 -7.15
C GLU A 12 13.65 -3.61 -5.68
N ALA A 13 12.72 -4.49 -5.28
CA ALA A 13 12.62 -4.97 -3.89
C ALA A 13 13.92 -5.66 -3.43
N GLU A 14 14.51 -6.50 -4.29
CA GLU A 14 15.79 -7.16 -4.04
C GLU A 14 16.94 -6.17 -3.83
N VAL A 15 17.03 -5.15 -4.69
CA VAL A 15 18.07 -4.12 -4.59
C VAL A 15 17.89 -3.30 -3.31
N ILE A 16 16.66 -2.88 -3.02
CA ILE A 16 16.33 -2.08 -1.83
C ILE A 16 16.70 -2.86 -0.55
N GLN A 17 16.26 -4.11 -0.42
CA GLN A 17 16.60 -4.90 0.76
C GLN A 17 18.10 -5.15 0.87
N ALA A 18 18.82 -5.36 -0.24
CA ALA A 18 20.26 -5.56 -0.23
C ALA A 18 21.01 -4.30 0.26
N VAL A 19 20.55 -3.11 -0.12
CA VAL A 19 21.13 -1.83 0.32
C VAL A 19 20.87 -1.60 1.81
N PHE A 20 19.68 -1.92 2.29
CA PHE A 20 19.25 -1.57 3.65
C PHE A 20 19.34 -2.71 4.67
N CYS A 21 19.76 -3.93 4.30
CA CYS A 21 19.78 -5.09 5.21
C CYS A 21 20.70 -4.91 6.43
N GLY A 22 21.76 -4.10 6.30
CA GLY A 22 22.71 -3.80 7.38
C GLY A 22 22.37 -2.57 8.22
N VAL A 23 21.29 -1.86 7.90
CA VAL A 23 20.89 -0.65 8.62
C VAL A 23 20.10 -1.01 9.87
N ASN A 24 20.44 -0.41 11.01
CA ASN A 24 19.79 -0.65 12.31
C ASN A 24 18.41 0.04 12.45
N GLN A 25 17.63 0.05 11.37
CA GLN A 25 16.30 0.63 11.32
C GLN A 25 15.35 -0.38 10.67
N PRO A 26 14.08 -0.47 11.11
CA PRO A 26 13.06 -1.27 10.44
C PRO A 26 12.93 -0.86 8.97
N LEU A 27 12.86 -1.84 8.08
CA LEU A 27 12.60 -1.66 6.65
C LEU A 27 11.17 -2.12 6.35
N TRP A 28 10.37 -1.25 5.75
CA TRP A 28 9.04 -1.55 5.25
C TRP A 28 9.05 -1.47 3.74
N ILE A 29 8.52 -2.49 3.07
CA ILE A 29 8.42 -2.54 1.61
C ILE A 29 6.94 -2.42 1.24
N SER A 30 6.58 -1.41 0.45
CA SER A 30 5.22 -1.23 -0.06
C SER A 30 5.19 -1.40 -1.58
N PHE A 31 4.42 -2.37 -2.05
CA PHE A 31 4.30 -2.69 -3.47
C PHE A 31 3.16 -1.90 -4.14
N SER A 32 3.35 -1.57 -5.41
CA SER A 32 2.30 -1.06 -6.29
C SER A 32 1.96 -2.09 -7.37
N LEU A 33 0.67 -2.32 -7.57
CA LEU A 33 0.15 -3.41 -8.40
C LEU A 33 -0.46 -2.89 -9.71
N LYS A 34 -0.76 -3.78 -10.65
CA LYS A 34 -1.72 -3.48 -11.72
C LYS A 34 -3.11 -3.30 -11.14
N ASP A 35 -3.92 -2.46 -11.77
CA ASP A 35 -5.25 -2.09 -11.27
C ASP A 35 -6.34 -3.13 -11.63
N GLU A 36 -6.03 -4.41 -11.40
CA GLU A 36 -6.96 -5.53 -11.61
C GLU A 36 -7.73 -5.80 -10.31
N ILE A 37 -9.06 -5.85 -10.41
CA ILE A 37 -9.97 -6.16 -9.29
C ILE A 37 -10.40 -7.63 -9.34
N ASN A 38 -10.70 -8.22 -8.19
CA ASN A 38 -11.21 -9.60 -8.08
C ASN A 38 -10.32 -10.66 -8.77
N THR A 39 -9.01 -10.48 -8.77
CA THR A 39 -8.04 -11.45 -9.29
C THR A 39 -7.55 -12.37 -8.17
N GLU A 40 -7.25 -13.63 -8.52
CA GLU A 40 -6.56 -14.59 -7.64
C GLU A 40 -5.04 -14.39 -7.63
N GLU A 41 -4.51 -13.74 -8.66
CA GLU A 41 -3.07 -13.53 -8.86
C GLU A 41 -2.77 -12.04 -9.11
N PRO A 42 -2.72 -11.21 -8.05
CA PRO A 42 -2.36 -9.80 -8.18
C PRO A 42 -0.93 -9.66 -8.71
N LEU A 43 -0.76 -8.83 -9.74
CA LEU A 43 0.52 -8.58 -10.37
C LEU A 43 1.08 -7.23 -9.97
N LEU A 44 2.39 -7.15 -9.77
CA LEU A 44 3.14 -5.90 -9.70
C LEU A 44 2.98 -5.14 -11.02
N ARG A 45 3.26 -3.82 -11.01
CA ARG A 45 3.26 -3.00 -12.23
C ARG A 45 4.19 -3.57 -13.32
N SER A 46 5.27 -4.25 -12.95
CA SER A 46 6.17 -5.00 -13.85
C SER A 46 5.57 -6.26 -14.47
N GLY A 47 4.44 -6.76 -13.95
CA GLY A 47 3.80 -8.01 -14.37
C GLY A 47 4.21 -9.24 -13.56
N GLU A 48 5.08 -9.10 -12.56
CA GLU A 48 5.47 -10.21 -11.67
C GLU A 48 4.39 -10.48 -10.62
N VAL A 49 4.24 -11.73 -10.19
CA VAL A 49 3.22 -12.12 -9.19
C VAL A 49 3.56 -11.59 -7.79
N LEU A 50 2.57 -11.02 -7.10
CA LEU A 50 2.74 -10.46 -5.74
C LEU A 50 3.25 -11.51 -4.74
N GLU A 51 2.73 -12.73 -4.78
CA GLU A 51 3.21 -13.83 -3.92
C GLU A 51 4.71 -14.07 -4.08
N HIS A 52 5.23 -14.05 -5.32
CA HIS A 52 6.66 -14.19 -5.58
C HIS A 52 7.46 -12.98 -5.07
N ALA A 53 6.92 -11.77 -5.20
CA ALA A 53 7.55 -10.57 -4.67
C ALA A 53 7.64 -10.55 -3.14
N ILE A 54 6.62 -11.02 -2.44
CA ILE A 54 6.66 -11.15 -0.97
C ILE A 54 7.66 -12.24 -0.57
N SER A 55 7.67 -13.36 -1.30
CA SER A 55 8.55 -14.50 -1.02
C SER A 55 10.03 -14.21 -1.28
N SER A 56 10.37 -13.23 -2.12
CA SER A 56 11.76 -12.81 -2.37
C SER A 56 12.38 -11.96 -1.25
N LEU A 57 11.55 -11.48 -0.31
CA LEU A 57 12.00 -10.67 0.81
C LEU A 57 12.64 -11.55 1.89
N THR A 58 13.96 -11.40 2.07
CA THR A 58 14.77 -12.24 2.96
C THR A 58 15.51 -11.45 4.04
N ALA A 59 15.59 -10.12 3.91
CA ALA A 59 16.30 -9.30 4.89
C ALA A 59 15.58 -9.31 6.26
N LYS A 60 16.34 -9.56 7.33
CA LYS A 60 15.80 -9.78 8.69
C LYS A 60 15.13 -8.54 9.27
N ASN A 61 15.63 -7.35 8.93
CA ASN A 61 15.11 -6.06 9.36
C ASN A 61 13.87 -5.61 8.58
N ILE A 62 13.37 -6.39 7.62
CA ILE A 62 12.06 -6.13 7.03
C ILE A 62 11.00 -6.42 8.09
N GLU A 63 10.24 -5.42 8.52
CA GLU A 63 9.23 -5.59 9.59
C GLU A 63 7.80 -5.56 9.06
N ALA A 64 7.57 -4.94 7.89
CA ALA A 64 6.24 -4.85 7.30
C ALA A 64 6.29 -4.97 5.77
N VAL A 65 5.22 -5.53 5.22
CA VAL A 65 4.88 -5.47 3.79
C VAL A 65 3.58 -4.72 3.64
N LEU A 66 3.53 -3.78 2.70
CA LEU A 66 2.35 -2.97 2.45
C LEU A 66 1.97 -2.99 0.96
N ILE A 67 0.74 -2.58 0.67
CA ILE A 67 0.28 -2.29 -0.71
C ILE A 67 -0.18 -0.83 -0.78
N ASN A 68 0.30 -0.09 -1.79
CA ASN A 68 -0.06 1.32 -1.95
C ASN A 68 -0.15 1.77 -3.40
N CYS A 69 -0.68 2.98 -3.58
CA CYS A 69 -0.79 3.64 -4.88
C CYS A 69 -1.65 2.87 -5.90
N ASN A 70 -2.65 2.14 -5.40
CA ASN A 70 -3.72 1.53 -6.17
C ASN A 70 -5.08 2.08 -5.72
N GLN A 71 -6.12 1.81 -6.50
CA GLN A 71 -7.50 2.09 -6.08
C GLN A 71 -7.93 1.19 -4.91
N PRO A 72 -8.83 1.65 -4.02
CA PRO A 72 -9.30 0.86 -2.88
C PRO A 72 -9.81 -0.55 -3.24
N GLU A 73 -10.46 -0.67 -4.40
CA GLU A 73 -11.07 -1.89 -4.93
C GLU A 73 -10.04 -2.98 -5.30
N VAL A 74 -8.79 -2.59 -5.58
CA VAL A 74 -7.69 -3.52 -5.89
C VAL A 74 -7.14 -4.19 -4.62
N MET A 75 -7.29 -3.52 -3.48
CA MET A 75 -6.59 -3.89 -2.25
C MET A 75 -7.07 -5.20 -1.63
N GLU A 76 -8.33 -5.59 -1.84
CA GLU A 76 -8.87 -6.81 -1.24
C GLU A 76 -8.12 -8.07 -1.71
N SER A 77 -8.02 -8.29 -3.02
CA SER A 77 -7.27 -9.43 -3.58
C SER A 77 -5.81 -9.42 -3.12
N ALA A 78 -5.18 -8.24 -3.13
CA ALA A 78 -3.80 -8.06 -2.71
C ALA A 78 -3.59 -8.44 -1.23
N LEU A 79 -4.46 -7.98 -0.34
CA LEU A 79 -4.38 -8.27 1.09
C LEU A 79 -4.61 -9.75 1.39
N ARG A 80 -5.52 -10.43 0.66
CA ARG A 80 -5.74 -11.87 0.81
C ARG A 80 -4.48 -12.68 0.48
N VAL A 81 -3.84 -12.38 -0.66
CA VAL A 81 -2.58 -13.02 -1.06
C VAL A 81 -1.47 -12.68 -0.07
N ALA A 82 -1.29 -11.40 0.25
CA ALA A 82 -0.25 -10.97 1.17
C ALA A 82 -0.42 -11.60 2.56
N LYS A 83 -1.64 -11.70 3.09
CA LYS A 83 -1.89 -12.31 4.40
C LYS A 83 -1.54 -13.80 4.44
N LYS A 84 -1.72 -14.51 3.32
CA LYS A 84 -1.38 -15.94 3.19
C LYS A 84 0.13 -16.16 3.08
N THR A 85 0.83 -15.30 2.34
CA THR A 85 2.26 -15.46 2.04
C THR A 85 3.17 -14.87 3.12
N LEU A 86 2.75 -13.77 3.76
CA LEU A 86 3.59 -13.05 4.70
C LEU A 86 3.78 -13.84 6.02
N PRO A 87 5.02 -13.95 6.54
CA PRO A 87 5.25 -14.57 7.84
C PRO A 87 4.47 -13.88 8.96
N ARG A 88 3.93 -14.66 9.91
CA ARG A 88 3.04 -14.16 10.97
C ARG A 88 3.64 -13.10 11.89
N ASN A 89 4.96 -13.00 11.95
CA ASN A 89 5.70 -12.01 12.75
C ASN A 89 6.01 -10.71 12.01
N LYS A 90 5.46 -10.53 10.80
CA LYS A 90 5.59 -9.31 10.01
C LYS A 90 4.24 -8.62 9.92
N GLU A 91 4.26 -7.30 9.88
CA GLU A 91 3.05 -6.48 9.78
C GLU A 91 2.58 -6.38 8.32
N LEU A 92 1.26 -6.35 8.13
CA LEU A 92 0.64 -6.15 6.83
C LEU A 92 -0.01 -4.77 6.79
N GLY A 93 0.30 -3.98 5.77
CA GLY A 93 -0.29 -2.65 5.63
C GLY A 93 -0.91 -2.35 4.28
N VAL A 94 -1.70 -1.28 4.24
CA VAL A 94 -2.35 -0.79 3.02
C VAL A 94 -2.59 0.70 3.10
N TYR A 95 -2.40 1.40 1.99
CA TYR A 95 -2.80 2.79 1.85
C TYR A 95 -3.12 3.13 0.39
N ALA A 96 -4.41 3.19 0.07
CA ALA A 96 -4.92 3.36 -1.29
C ALA A 96 -5.00 4.83 -1.72
N ASN A 97 -5.14 5.05 -3.03
CA ASN A 97 -5.46 6.34 -3.63
C ASN A 97 -6.94 6.72 -3.41
N ALA A 98 -7.27 7.99 -3.59
CA ALA A 98 -8.65 8.48 -3.65
C ALA A 98 -8.97 9.40 -4.86
N PHE A 99 -8.03 9.52 -5.79
CA PHE A 99 -8.31 10.16 -7.08
C PHE A 99 -8.99 9.19 -8.06
N GLN A 100 -9.65 9.75 -9.09
CA GLN A 100 -10.18 8.95 -10.18
C GLN A 100 -9.07 8.09 -10.81
N PRO A 101 -9.38 6.85 -11.24
CA PRO A 101 -8.45 6.07 -12.04
C PRO A 101 -8.12 6.86 -13.31
N THR A 102 -6.90 7.37 -13.43
CA THR A 102 -6.43 7.92 -14.69
C THR A 102 -6.20 6.74 -15.63
N TYR A 103 -7.13 6.51 -16.56
CA TYR A 103 -6.82 5.67 -17.72
C TYR A 103 -5.58 6.26 -18.41
N ASN A 104 -4.63 5.39 -18.75
CA ASN A 104 -3.25 5.63 -19.20
C ASN A 104 -3.09 6.62 -20.38
N GLU A 105 -3.40 7.90 -20.22
CA GLU A 105 -3.10 8.95 -21.22
C GLU A 105 -2.42 10.18 -20.62
N LYS A 106 -2.41 10.33 -19.29
CA LYS A 106 -1.75 11.46 -18.62
C LYS A 106 -0.49 10.99 -17.93
N LYS A 107 0.65 11.62 -18.25
CA LYS A 107 1.92 11.45 -17.53
C LYS A 107 1.65 11.69 -16.04
N ALA A 108 2.39 11.02 -15.15
CA ALA A 108 2.23 11.14 -13.69
C ALA A 108 2.25 12.60 -13.15
N ASN A 109 2.74 13.55 -13.95
CA ASN A 109 2.83 14.98 -13.62
C ASN A 109 1.98 15.90 -14.53
N SER A 110 1.10 15.38 -15.40
CA SER A 110 0.46 16.19 -16.46
C SER A 110 -0.98 16.66 -16.19
N GLY A 111 -1.38 16.83 -14.95
CA GLY A 111 -2.62 17.53 -14.62
C GLY A 111 -3.32 16.99 -13.39
N HIS A 112 -4.09 17.87 -12.76
CA HIS A 112 -4.91 17.61 -11.59
C HIS A 112 -5.75 16.35 -11.81
N SER A 113 -5.41 15.24 -11.15
CA SER A 113 -6.32 14.12 -11.03
C SER A 113 -7.49 14.58 -10.17
N GLU A 114 -8.70 14.51 -10.72
CA GLU A 114 -9.90 14.86 -9.99
C GLU A 114 -10.13 13.85 -8.86
N LEU A 115 -10.57 14.35 -7.70
CA LEU A 115 -11.07 13.48 -6.64
C LEU A 115 -12.32 12.78 -7.16
N ARG A 116 -12.50 11.51 -6.76
CA ARG A 116 -13.75 10.83 -7.06
C ARG A 116 -14.84 11.38 -6.15
N ASP A 117 -16.00 11.69 -6.73
CA ASP A 117 -17.17 12.11 -5.94
C ASP A 117 -17.71 10.96 -5.06
N ASP A 118 -17.44 9.70 -5.45
CA ASP A 118 -17.88 8.50 -4.75
C ASP A 118 -16.94 8.03 -3.62
N LEU A 119 -15.80 8.70 -3.38
CA LEU A 119 -14.81 8.28 -2.39
C LEU A 119 -14.60 9.32 -1.29
N SER A 120 -15.71 9.65 -0.62
CA SER A 120 -15.73 10.49 0.58
C SER A 120 -14.86 9.91 1.71
N PRO A 121 -14.50 10.71 2.74
CA PRO A 121 -13.85 10.21 3.95
C PRO A 121 -14.54 8.97 4.55
N ARG A 122 -15.88 8.95 4.55
CA ARG A 122 -16.67 7.84 5.07
C ARG A 122 -16.63 6.60 4.19
N GLU A 123 -16.68 6.76 2.89
CA GLU A 123 -16.54 5.66 1.92
C GLU A 123 -15.15 5.01 2.06
N TYR A 124 -14.09 5.82 2.15
CA TYR A 124 -12.74 5.33 2.39
C TYR A 124 -12.60 4.59 3.73
N PHE A 125 -13.28 5.06 4.78
CA PHE A 125 -13.33 4.38 6.07
C PHE A 125 -13.94 2.98 5.96
N ASN A 126 -15.00 2.79 5.18
CA ASN A 126 -15.61 1.48 4.97
C ASN A 126 -14.62 0.49 4.31
N TYR A 127 -13.82 0.96 3.35
CA TYR A 127 -12.71 0.16 2.80
C TYR A 127 -11.66 -0.18 3.85
N ALA A 128 -11.32 0.77 4.71
CA ALA A 128 -10.36 0.53 5.79
C ALA A 128 -10.86 -0.51 6.82
N GLU A 129 -12.16 -0.54 7.12
CA GLU A 129 -12.76 -1.61 7.93
C GLU A 129 -12.60 -2.98 7.26
N LEU A 130 -12.86 -3.05 5.95
CA LEU A 130 -12.64 -4.27 5.17
C LEU A 130 -11.16 -4.69 5.22
N TRP A 131 -10.23 -3.80 4.94
CA TRP A 131 -8.80 -4.12 4.94
C TRP A 131 -8.30 -4.61 6.30
N LYS A 132 -8.79 -3.99 7.38
CA LYS A 132 -8.51 -4.44 8.74
C LYS A 132 -9.03 -5.86 8.97
N SER A 133 -10.24 -6.18 8.51
CA SER A 133 -10.82 -7.54 8.62
C SER A 133 -10.00 -8.59 7.85
N LEU A 134 -9.30 -8.17 6.78
CA LEU A 134 -8.37 -9.00 6.00
C LEU A 134 -6.98 -9.12 6.65
N GLY A 135 -6.77 -8.51 7.82
CA GLY A 135 -5.57 -8.65 8.62
C GLY A 135 -4.53 -7.56 8.40
N ALA A 136 -4.89 -6.44 7.76
CA ALA A 136 -4.06 -5.24 7.76
C ALA A 136 -4.02 -4.63 9.17
N THR A 137 -2.81 -4.35 9.64
CA THR A 137 -2.53 -3.71 10.92
C THR A 137 -2.02 -2.29 10.76
N ILE A 138 -1.64 -1.91 9.54
CA ILE A 138 -1.19 -0.56 9.18
C ILE A 138 -2.11 -0.03 8.08
N ILE A 139 -2.83 1.06 8.32
CA ILE A 139 -3.75 1.64 7.33
C ILE A 139 -3.47 3.14 7.20
N GLY A 140 -3.43 3.65 5.98
CA GLY A 140 -3.22 5.08 5.71
C GLY A 140 -3.81 5.51 4.39
N GLY A 141 -3.32 6.63 3.86
CA GLY A 141 -3.72 7.19 2.58
C GLY A 141 -2.56 7.43 1.62
N CYS A 142 -2.81 7.28 0.32
CA CYS A 142 -1.89 7.62 -0.77
C CYS A 142 -2.41 8.85 -1.54
N CYS A 143 -2.30 8.86 -2.87
CA CYS A 143 -2.64 10.01 -3.71
C CYS A 143 -4.15 10.32 -3.61
N GLY A 144 -4.49 11.57 -3.27
CA GLY A 144 -5.88 12.03 -3.17
C GLY A 144 -6.54 11.83 -1.80
N VAL A 145 -5.85 11.16 -0.86
CA VAL A 145 -6.35 11.02 0.51
C VAL A 145 -5.94 12.23 1.34
N GLY A 146 -6.93 12.98 1.83
CA GLY A 146 -6.73 14.23 2.56
C GLY A 146 -6.82 14.08 4.08
N VAL A 147 -6.63 15.20 4.79
CA VAL A 147 -6.73 15.25 6.26
C VAL A 147 -8.10 14.80 6.80
N GLN A 148 -9.17 15.02 6.04
CA GLN A 148 -10.52 14.60 6.40
C GLN A 148 -10.66 13.07 6.40
N HIS A 149 -10.13 12.40 5.37
CA HIS A 149 -10.04 10.94 5.32
C HIS A 149 -9.22 10.40 6.50
N ILE A 150 -8.05 11.00 6.75
CA ILE A 150 -7.17 10.58 7.85
C ILE A 150 -7.85 10.79 9.22
N ALA A 151 -8.66 11.85 9.38
CA ALA A 151 -9.43 12.06 10.60
C ALA A 151 -10.47 10.94 10.81
N GLU A 152 -11.21 10.58 9.76
CA GLU A 152 -12.17 9.46 9.83
C GLU A 152 -11.47 8.14 10.16
N LEU A 153 -10.29 7.88 9.55
CA LEU A 153 -9.51 6.66 9.84
C LEU A 153 -9.11 6.56 11.32
N LYS A 154 -8.90 7.66 12.04
CA LYS A 154 -8.53 7.59 13.47
C LYS A 154 -9.62 6.97 14.35
N GLU A 155 -10.85 6.91 13.87
CA GLU A 155 -11.96 6.27 14.59
C GLU A 155 -11.89 4.74 14.56
N LEU A 156 -11.11 4.15 13.66
CA LEU A 156 -10.82 2.72 13.68
C LEU A 156 -10.06 2.36 14.98
N LYS A 157 -10.40 1.25 15.63
CA LYS A 157 -9.70 0.77 16.83
C LYS A 157 -8.67 -0.31 16.47
N GLY A 158 -7.53 -0.38 17.17
CA GLY A 158 -6.64 -1.55 17.13
C GLY A 158 -5.83 -1.74 15.83
N PHE A 159 -5.35 -0.65 15.25
CA PHE A 159 -4.44 -0.63 14.09
C PHE A 159 -3.58 0.64 14.16
N MET A 160 -2.48 0.68 13.41
CA MET A 160 -1.61 1.85 13.32
C MET A 160 -1.97 2.70 12.10
N VAL A 161 -2.22 4.00 12.32
CA VAL A 161 -2.46 4.95 11.23
C VAL A 161 -1.13 5.41 10.63
N LEU A 162 -0.91 5.16 9.34
CA LEU A 162 0.24 5.71 8.63
C LEU A 162 -0.05 7.15 8.21
N GLN A 163 0.64 8.11 8.83
CA GLN A 163 0.57 9.53 8.46
C GLN A 163 1.94 10.01 7.99
N LYS A 164 2.04 10.47 6.74
CA LYS A 164 3.23 11.18 6.28
C LYS A 164 3.23 12.55 6.97
N LYS A 165 4.26 12.85 7.77
CA LYS A 165 4.47 14.21 8.29
C LYS A 165 4.80 15.10 7.10
N VAL A 166 3.91 16.01 6.75
CA VAL A 166 4.23 17.12 5.85
C VAL A 166 4.80 18.23 6.74
N THR A 167 6.12 18.29 6.87
CA THR A 167 6.77 19.50 7.38
C THR A 167 6.70 20.54 6.27
N ARG A 168 5.87 21.57 6.46
CA ARG A 168 6.02 22.82 5.72
C ARG A 168 7.10 23.62 6.44
N ASP A 169 8.24 23.79 5.79
CA ASP A 169 9.16 24.88 6.10
C ASP A 169 8.52 26.22 5.71
#